data_AF-A0A512NH16-F1
#
_entry.id   AF-A0A512NH16-F1
#
_cell.length_a   1.000
_cell.length_b   1.000
_cell.length_c   1.000
_cell.angle_alpha   90.00
_cell.angle_beta   90.00
_cell.angle_gamma   90.00
#
_symmetry.space_group_name_H-M   'P 1'
#
loop_
_entity.id
_entity.type
_entity.pdbx_description
1 polymer ?
#
loop_
_entity_poly.entity_id
_entity_poly.type
_entity_poly.pdbx_seq_one_letter_code
_entity_poly.pdbx_strand_id
1 'polypeptide(L)'
;MTNSHVHAAIALGGALIVSAFVAFVPPIPPASAQSHAQRICREQGISPQSDGYEYCLSQATRALYWGEPGLARSFARVTASAREACLGYGLQPQTTGFQACLERETYARGLMVHADSATPEYGPQIADHP
;
A
#
# COMPACT_ATOMS: atom_id res chain seq x y z
N MET A 1 71.26 -29.78 -20.49
CA MET A 1 70.01 -30.44 -20.05
C MET A 1 68.86 -29.48 -20.33
N THR A 2 67.90 -29.95 -21.11
CA THR A 2 66.82 -29.20 -21.77
C THR A 2 65.54 -29.17 -20.91
N ASN A 3 64.83 -28.02 -20.91
CA ASN A 3 63.39 -27.72 -20.69
C ASN A 3 62.51 -28.69 -19.87
N SER A 4 61.60 -28.23 -19.01
CA SER A 4 60.37 -27.52 -19.42
C SER A 4 59.47 -27.17 -18.21
N HIS A 5 58.93 -25.95 -18.19
CA HIS A 5 57.67 -25.61 -17.53
C HIS A 5 56.53 -26.23 -18.36
N VAL A 6 55.46 -26.80 -17.78
CA VAL A 6 54.05 -26.37 -17.90
C VAL A 6 53.06 -27.27 -17.11
N HIS A 7 51.94 -26.66 -16.67
CA HIS A 7 50.59 -27.20 -16.38
C HIS A 7 50.33 -27.99 -15.08
N ALA A 8 49.90 -27.27 -14.03
CA ALA A 8 48.98 -27.83 -13.04
C ALA A 8 47.53 -27.56 -13.50
N ALA A 9 46.82 -28.63 -13.84
CA ALA A 9 45.44 -28.62 -14.30
C ALA A 9 44.48 -28.14 -13.21
N ILE A 10 43.68 -27.12 -13.52
CA ILE A 10 42.51 -26.75 -12.70
C ILE A 10 41.42 -27.78 -13.00
N ALA A 11 41.22 -28.69 -12.05
CA ALA A 11 40.14 -29.66 -12.08
C ALA A 11 38.79 -28.94 -11.91
N LEU A 12 37.86 -29.31 -12.77
CA LEU A 12 36.47 -28.85 -12.82
C LEU A 12 35.75 -29.08 -11.49
N GLY A 13 35.26 -28.00 -10.89
CA GLY A 13 34.29 -28.01 -9.80
C GLY A 13 33.37 -26.82 -9.95
N GLY A 14 32.50 -26.87 -10.95
CA GLY A 14 31.54 -25.80 -11.25
C GLY A 14 30.63 -25.54 -10.06
N ALA A 15 30.87 -24.44 -9.36
CA ALA A 15 29.95 -23.90 -8.37
C ALA A 15 28.77 -23.25 -9.10
N LEU A 16 27.67 -23.98 -9.30
CA LEU A 16 26.37 -23.37 -9.57
C LEU A 16 25.72 -23.02 -8.23
N ILE A 17 26.18 -21.92 -7.63
CA ILE A 17 25.43 -21.24 -6.56
C ILE A 17 24.31 -20.47 -7.27
N VAL A 18 23.16 -21.13 -7.47
CA VAL A 18 21.92 -20.42 -7.78
C VAL A 18 21.43 -19.80 -6.47
N SER A 19 21.97 -18.64 -6.13
CA SER A 19 21.45 -17.80 -5.06
C SER A 19 20.10 -17.24 -5.50
N ALA A 20 19.02 -17.81 -4.98
CA ALA A 20 17.68 -17.31 -5.16
C ALA A 20 17.53 -15.95 -4.44
N PHE A 21 17.79 -14.87 -5.15
CA PHE A 21 17.40 -13.52 -4.74
C PHE A 21 15.87 -13.36 -4.87
N VAL A 22 15.12 -13.88 -3.90
CA VAL A 22 13.66 -13.65 -3.79
C VAL A 22 13.33 -12.46 -2.88
N ALA A 23 14.33 -11.66 -2.49
CA ALA A 23 14.16 -10.60 -1.48
C ALA A 23 13.59 -9.27 -2.02
N PHE A 24 13.31 -9.14 -3.32
CA PHE A 24 12.93 -7.86 -3.94
C PHE A 24 11.68 -7.90 -4.84
N VAL A 25 10.84 -8.93 -4.73
CA VAL A 25 9.52 -8.89 -5.36
C VAL A 25 8.53 -8.39 -4.31
N PRO A 26 7.86 -7.23 -4.51
CA PRO A 26 6.81 -6.81 -3.58
C PRO A 26 5.77 -7.93 -3.53
N PRO A 27 5.36 -8.38 -2.33
CA PRO A 27 4.41 -9.48 -2.19
C PRO A 27 3.14 -9.12 -2.97
N ILE A 28 2.78 -9.94 -3.96
CA ILE A 28 1.47 -9.85 -4.61
C ILE A 28 0.47 -10.05 -3.48
N PRO A 29 -0.41 -9.07 -3.18
CA PRO A 29 -1.35 -9.20 -2.09
C PRO A 29 -2.20 -10.45 -2.34
N PRO A 30 -2.48 -11.27 -1.32
CA PRO A 30 -3.27 -12.47 -1.53
C PRO A 30 -4.60 -12.06 -2.17
N ALA A 31 -5.10 -12.85 -3.14
CA ALA A 31 -6.33 -12.52 -3.87
C ALA A 31 -7.54 -12.25 -2.93
N SER A 32 -7.50 -12.78 -1.70
CA SER A 32 -8.45 -12.48 -0.63
C SER A 32 -8.39 -11.03 -0.14
N ALA A 33 -7.21 -10.42 -0.02
CA ALA A 33 -7.06 -9.03 0.43
C ALA A 33 -7.62 -8.05 -0.62
N GLN A 34 -7.37 -8.29 -1.91
CA GLN A 34 -7.89 -7.43 -2.97
C GLN A 34 -9.40 -7.54 -3.11
N SER A 35 -9.97 -8.75 -3.08
CA SER A 35 -11.42 -8.95 -3.13
C SER A 35 -12.14 -8.35 -1.91
N HIS A 36 -11.51 -8.41 -0.73
CA HIS A 36 -12.02 -7.75 0.47
C HIS A 36 -11.91 -6.23 0.38
N ALA A 37 -10.81 -5.68 -0.14
CA ALA A 37 -10.65 -4.25 -0.42
C ALA A 37 -11.72 -3.74 -1.39
N GLN A 38 -11.98 -4.47 -2.48
CA GLN A 38 -13.05 -4.15 -3.44
C GLN A 38 -14.42 -4.06 -2.76
N ARG A 39 -14.72 -4.99 -1.83
CA ARG A 39 -15.96 -4.96 -1.05
C ARG A 39 -16.03 -3.70 -0.19
N ILE A 40 -14.96 -3.37 0.54
CA ILE A 40 -14.88 -2.18 1.39
C ILE A 40 -15.06 -0.89 0.58
N CYS A 41 -14.40 -0.77 -0.58
CA CYS A 41 -14.57 0.38 -1.46
C CYS A 41 -16.00 0.51 -1.97
N ARG A 42 -16.61 -0.61 -2.36
CA ARG A 42 -18.00 -0.64 -2.84
C ARG A 42 -19.01 -0.25 -1.75
N GLU A 43 -18.78 -0.66 -0.50
CA GLU A 43 -19.61 -0.26 0.64
C GLU A 43 -19.63 1.27 0.85
N GLN A 44 -18.57 1.97 0.43
CA GLN A 44 -18.49 3.43 0.44
C GLN A 44 -18.95 4.08 -0.89
N GLY A 45 -19.60 3.32 -1.78
CA GLY A 45 -20.07 3.84 -3.07
C GLY A 45 -18.96 4.05 -4.11
N ILE A 46 -17.77 3.51 -3.90
CA ILE A 46 -16.65 3.57 -4.84
C ILE A 46 -16.65 2.29 -5.69
N SER A 47 -17.04 2.43 -6.96
CA SER A 47 -17.07 1.34 -7.95
C SER A 47 -15.91 1.44 -8.94
N PRO A 48 -15.61 0.41 -9.75
CA PRO A 48 -14.57 0.46 -10.78
C PRO A 48 -14.70 1.60 -11.79
N GLN A 49 -15.93 2.11 -12.00
CA GLN A 49 -16.22 3.24 -12.88
C GLN A 49 -16.15 4.60 -12.17
N SER A 50 -15.94 4.60 -10.86
CA SER A 50 -15.87 5.82 -10.06
C SER A 50 -14.46 6.38 -10.08
N ASP A 51 -14.35 7.70 -10.21
CA ASP A 51 -13.11 8.41 -9.93
C ASP A 51 -12.66 8.13 -8.48
N GLY A 52 -11.37 7.85 -8.29
CA GLY A 52 -10.80 7.48 -6.99
C GLY A 52 -10.82 5.98 -6.67
N TYR A 53 -11.38 5.13 -7.54
CA TYR A 53 -11.39 3.68 -7.35
C TYR A 53 -10.00 3.07 -7.11
N GLU A 54 -9.03 3.39 -7.97
CA GLU A 54 -7.67 2.86 -7.86
C GLU A 54 -6.97 3.29 -6.57
N TYR A 55 -7.21 4.52 -6.12
CA TYR A 55 -6.71 5.01 -4.84
C TYR A 55 -7.33 4.22 -3.67
N CYS A 56 -8.65 4.06 -3.64
CA CYS A 56 -9.33 3.28 -2.61
C CYS A 56 -8.82 1.84 -2.58
N LEU A 57 -8.77 1.19 -3.75
CA LEU A 57 -8.38 -0.21 -3.87
C LEU A 57 -6.94 -0.43 -3.41
N SER A 58 -5.99 0.40 -3.86
CA SER A 58 -4.58 0.27 -3.49
C SER A 58 -4.36 0.46 -1.99
N GLN A 59 -4.93 1.51 -1.40
CA GLN A 59 -4.76 1.79 0.03
C GLN A 59 -5.47 0.76 0.92
N ALA A 60 -6.70 0.38 0.57
CA ALA A 60 -7.43 -0.64 1.32
C ALA A 60 -6.75 -2.01 1.22
N THR A 61 -6.24 -2.39 0.05
CA THR A 61 -5.49 -3.65 -0.12
C THR A 61 -4.23 -3.65 0.73
N ARG A 62 -3.49 -2.53 0.76
CA ARG A 62 -2.30 -2.39 1.60
C ARG A 62 -2.65 -2.50 3.08
N ALA A 63 -3.66 -1.78 3.56
CA ALA A 63 -4.10 -1.86 4.95
C ALA A 63 -4.53 -3.29 5.35
N LEU A 64 -5.27 -3.98 4.48
CA LEU A 64 -5.65 -5.38 4.71
C LEU A 64 -4.45 -6.33 4.72
N TYR A 65 -3.43 -6.08 3.91
CA TYR A 65 -2.19 -6.85 3.94
C TYR A 65 -1.50 -6.77 5.30
N TRP A 66 -1.56 -5.61 5.97
CA TRP A 66 -1.04 -5.41 7.33
C TRP A 66 -2.01 -5.89 8.43
N GLY A 67 -3.14 -6.50 8.08
CA GLY A 67 -4.12 -6.96 9.06
C GLY A 67 -4.94 -5.83 9.69
N GLU A 68 -5.01 -4.67 9.05
CA GLU A 68 -5.71 -3.49 9.55
C GLU A 68 -7.01 -3.21 8.77
N PRO A 69 -8.09 -3.98 8.98
CA PRO A 69 -9.36 -3.75 8.27
C PRO A 69 -10.04 -2.45 8.69
N GLY A 70 -9.76 -1.93 9.90
CA GLY A 70 -10.22 -0.60 10.33
C GLY A 70 -9.63 0.51 9.47
N LEU A 71 -8.31 0.45 9.25
CA LEU A 71 -7.57 1.39 8.41
C LEU A 71 -8.05 1.32 6.95
N ALA A 72 -8.29 0.12 6.43
CA ALA A 72 -8.86 -0.08 5.08
C ALA A 72 -10.20 0.65 4.89
N ARG A 73 -11.10 0.57 5.89
CA ARG A 73 -12.39 1.30 5.86
C ARG A 73 -12.20 2.81 5.98
N SER A 74 -11.21 3.27 6.74
CA SER A 74 -10.88 4.70 6.83
C SER A 74 -10.41 5.26 5.49
N PHE A 75 -9.56 4.55 4.74
CA PHE A 75 -9.18 4.96 3.38
C PHE A 75 -10.35 5.00 2.39
N ALA A 76 -11.25 4.03 2.48
CA ALA A 76 -12.45 4.04 1.65
C ALA A 76 -13.36 5.24 1.96
N ARG A 77 -13.55 5.55 3.24
CA ARG A 77 -14.29 6.76 3.68
C ARG A 77 -13.62 8.05 3.23
N VAL A 78 -12.29 8.14 3.32
CA VAL A 78 -11.54 9.29 2.81
C VAL A 78 -11.76 9.48 1.32
N THR A 79 -11.73 8.40 0.54
CA THR A 79 -11.96 8.47 -0.91
C THR A 79 -13.36 8.98 -1.23
N ALA A 80 -14.38 8.47 -0.55
CA ALA A 80 -15.76 8.92 -0.71
C ALA A 80 -15.93 10.39 -0.32
N SER A 81 -15.41 10.80 0.83
CA SER A 81 -15.45 12.19 1.29
C SER A 81 -14.72 13.16 0.36
N ALA A 82 -13.56 12.77 -0.16
CA ALA A 82 -12.81 13.59 -1.12
C ALA A 82 -13.60 13.77 -2.42
N ARG A 83 -14.23 12.71 -2.91
CA ARG A 83 -15.10 12.76 -4.10
C ARG A 83 -16.28 13.70 -3.88
N GLU A 84 -16.94 13.59 -2.74
CA GLU A 84 -18.07 14.45 -2.36
C GLU A 84 -17.64 15.92 -2.24
N ALA A 85 -16.47 16.21 -1.67
CA ALA A 85 -15.93 17.57 -1.61
C ALA A 85 -15.68 18.14 -3.02
N CYS A 86 -15.07 17.38 -3.92
CA CYS A 86 -14.83 17.81 -5.30
C CYS A 86 -16.14 18.06 -6.07
N LEU A 87 -17.16 17.22 -5.86
CA LEU A 87 -18.50 17.45 -6.38
C LEU A 87 -19.12 18.73 -5.81
N GLY A 88 -18.95 18.97 -4.50
CA GLY A 88 -19.39 20.18 -3.81
C GLY A 88 -18.72 21.46 -4.32
N TYR A 89 -17.49 21.38 -4.84
CA TYR A 89 -16.82 22.49 -5.53
C TYR A 89 -17.35 22.73 -6.96
N GLY A 90 -18.34 21.96 -7.42
CA GLY A 90 -18.91 22.07 -8.75
C GLY A 90 -18.05 21.45 -9.85
N LEU A 91 -17.05 20.64 -9.49
CA LEU A 91 -16.22 19.94 -10.47
C LEU A 91 -16.97 18.73 -11.03
N GLN A 92 -16.94 18.57 -12.35
CA GLN A 92 -17.62 17.47 -13.03
C GLN A 92 -16.74 16.20 -12.99
N PRO A 93 -17.29 15.02 -12.63
CA PRO A 93 -16.57 13.74 -12.71
C PRO A 93 -15.93 13.50 -14.07
N GLN A 94 -14.91 12.64 -14.12
CA GLN A 94 -14.18 12.31 -15.36
C GLN A 94 -13.54 13.51 -16.07
N THR A 95 -13.27 14.60 -15.35
CA THR A 95 -12.49 15.74 -15.86
C THR A 95 -11.12 15.81 -15.18
N THR A 96 -10.15 16.42 -15.86
CA THR A 96 -8.82 16.65 -15.29
C THR A 96 -8.87 17.51 -14.02
N GLY A 97 -9.77 18.50 -13.97
CA GLY A 97 -9.99 19.32 -12.78
C GLY A 97 -10.50 18.51 -11.59
N PHE A 98 -11.45 17.59 -11.83
CA PHE A 98 -11.97 16.70 -10.80
C PHE A 98 -10.90 15.72 -10.29
N GLN A 99 -10.11 15.13 -11.20
CA GLN A 99 -9.02 14.23 -10.81
C GLN A 99 -7.97 14.94 -9.96
N ALA A 100 -7.55 16.15 -10.35
CA ALA A 100 -6.59 16.95 -9.59
C ALA A 100 -7.14 17.43 -8.24
N CYS A 101 -8.45 17.64 -8.13
CA CYS A 101 -9.11 17.87 -6.85
C CYS A 101 -9.06 16.61 -5.99
N LEU A 102 -9.48 15.48 -6.54
CA LEU A 102 -9.51 14.20 -5.84
C LEU A 102 -8.15 13.81 -5.29
N GLU A 103 -7.08 13.95 -6.07
CA GLU A 103 -5.72 13.66 -5.61
C GLU A 103 -5.32 14.54 -4.43
N ARG A 104 -5.60 15.85 -4.48
CA ARG A 104 -5.30 16.78 -3.37
C ARG A 104 -6.13 16.47 -2.13
N GLU A 105 -7.42 16.25 -2.31
CA GLU A 105 -8.38 16.01 -1.26
C GLU A 105 -8.17 14.64 -0.58
N THR A 106 -7.80 13.60 -1.33
CA THR A 106 -7.42 12.29 -0.79
C THR A 106 -6.05 12.32 -0.13
N TYR A 107 -5.08 13.05 -0.69
CA TYR A 107 -3.76 13.23 -0.07
C TYR A 107 -3.88 13.93 1.30
N ALA A 108 -4.56 15.09 1.34
CA ALA A 108 -4.74 15.85 2.57
C ALA A 108 -5.46 15.04 3.66
N ARG A 109 -6.54 14.33 3.29
CA ARG A 109 -7.29 13.50 4.24
C ARG A 109 -6.59 12.19 4.59
N GLY A 110 -5.84 11.60 3.67
CA GLY A 110 -5.08 10.37 3.89
C GLY A 110 -3.98 10.54 4.95
N LEU A 111 -3.37 11.73 5.03
CA LEU A 111 -2.42 12.06 6.09
C LEU A 111 -3.06 12.00 7.49
N MET A 112 -4.32 12.42 7.63
CA MET A 112 -5.03 12.36 8.90
C MET A 112 -5.34 10.92 9.33
N VAL A 113 -5.69 10.05 8.38
CA VAL A 113 -5.90 8.62 8.67
C VAL A 113 -4.66 7.96 9.25
N HIS A 114 -3.48 8.33 8.77
CA HIS A 114 -2.21 7.86 9.33
C HIS A 114 -1.91 8.45 10.71
N ALA A 115 -2.26 9.71 10.95
CA ALA A 115 -2.09 10.35 12.26
C ALA A 115 -3.00 9.72 13.32
N ASP A 116 -4.26 9.41 12.96
CA ASP A 116 -5.22 8.76 13.86
C ASP A 116 -4.82 7.30 14.17
N SER A 117 -4.22 6.58 13.21
CA SER A 117 -3.65 5.25 13.49
C SER A 117 -2.43 5.28 14.41
N ALA A 118 -1.82 6.45 14.58
CA ALA A 118 -0.64 6.67 15.39
C ALA A 118 -0.95 7.31 16.76
N THR A 119 -2.20 7.32 17.23
CA THR A 119 -2.48 7.73 18.61
C THR A 119 -1.63 6.89 19.56
N PRO A 120 -0.64 7.45 20.26
CA PRO A 120 0.12 6.70 21.23
C PRO A 120 -0.85 6.32 22.34
N GLU A 121 -1.03 5.02 22.56
CA GLU A 121 -1.75 4.50 23.72
C GLU A 121 -0.92 4.87 24.96
N TYR A 122 -1.21 6.02 25.56
CA TYR A 122 -0.58 6.41 26.81
C TYR A 122 -1.10 5.43 27.87
N GLY A 123 -0.23 4.52 28.31
CA GLY A 123 -0.52 3.56 29.36
C GLY A 123 -1.06 4.24 30.62
N PRO A 124 -1.72 3.48 31.52
CA PRO A 124 -2.40 4.03 32.69
C PRO A 124 -1.47 4.97 33.45
N GLN A 125 -1.92 6.22 33.60
CA GLN A 125 -1.14 7.23 34.31
C GLN A 125 -0.97 6.76 35.76
N ILE A 126 0.26 6.41 36.12
CA ILE A 126 0.65 6.04 37.47
C ILE A 126 0.70 7.32 38.31
N ALA A 127 -0.48 7.86 38.61
CA ALA A 127 -0.66 8.99 39.50
C ALA A 127 -1.67 8.59 40.57
N ASP A 128 -1.25 7.68 41.44
CA ASP A 128 -1.77 7.54 42.80
C ASP A 128 -0.68 6.87 43.64
N HIS A 129 0.13 7.71 44.30
CA HIS A 129 0.95 7.30 45.44
C HIS A 129 0.36 7.99 46.68
N PRO A 130 -0.16 7.25 47.67
CA PRO A 130 -0.44 7.78 49.00
C PRO A 130 0.85 8.03 49.80
#